data_AF-A0A0G4N095-F1
#
_entry.id   AF-A0A0G4N095-F1
#
_cell.length_a   1.000
_cell.length_b   1.000
_cell.length_c   1.000
_cell.angle_alpha   90.00
_cell.angle_beta   90.00
_cell.angle_gamma   90.00
#
_symmetry.space_group_name_H-M   'P 1'
#
loop_
_entity.id
_entity.type
_entity.pdbx_description
1 polymer ?
#
loop_
_entity_poly.entity_id
_entity_poly.type
_entity_poly.pdbx_seq_one_letter_code
_entity_poly.pdbx_strand_id
1 'polypeptide(L)'
;MGWTYFFASTMLVCVEYSAVATVMQYWDRDTNPAAWIAMAMVVCFLLNVVAVRWFGESEFIMASTKVLLLLGLVLITLITMSGGNPQGDAYGFRNWGAGAMHSYYAEGGDQYLPYVAPLTPYAPVVSLLCGCTALVFVGFDVFSPFSIRGFVTSYFALLWAAVMFGVGRFLVWKRGGKMGFIAAKDADLLSGKDEIDEECRHWEEGGIEEVEKARLAEMSTS
;
A
#
# COMPACT_ATOMS: atom_id res chain seq x y z
N MET A 1 9.35 -10.38 28.63
CA MET A 1 8.17 -10.65 27.78
C MET A 1 6.94 -9.80 28.15
N GLY A 2 6.46 -9.77 29.40
CA GLY A 2 5.27 -8.95 29.74
C GLY A 2 5.41 -7.44 29.43
N TRP A 3 6.56 -6.85 29.77
CA TRP A 3 6.86 -5.45 29.47
C TRP A 3 6.87 -5.13 27.97
N THR A 4 7.39 -6.03 27.14
CA THR A 4 7.41 -5.83 25.68
C THR A 4 6.01 -5.90 25.09
N TYR A 5 5.15 -6.79 25.59
CA TYR A 5 3.73 -6.81 25.21
C TYR A 5 2.98 -5.56 25.64
N PHE A 6 3.25 -5.04 26.84
CA PHE A 6 2.64 -3.79 27.31
C PHE A 6 3.01 -2.60 26.42
N PHE A 7 4.29 -2.45 26.09
CA PHE A 7 4.76 -1.39 25.19
C PHE A 7 4.19 -1.56 23.78
N ALA A 8 4.19 -2.77 23.22
CA ALA A 8 3.62 -3.04 21.90
C ALA A 8 2.12 -2.68 21.84
N SER A 9 1.34 -3.09 22.83
CA SER A 9 -0.09 -2.79 22.91
C SER A 9 -0.37 -1.30 23.09
N THR A 10 0.46 -0.59 23.85
CA THR A 10 0.30 0.86 24.04
C THR A 10 0.65 1.63 22.76
N MET A 11 1.74 1.25 22.09
CA MET A 11 2.12 1.84 20.80
C MET A 11 1.03 1.62 19.74
N LEU A 12 0.42 0.43 19.69
CA LEU A 12 -0.70 0.14 18.79
C LEU A 12 -1.85 1.12 18.99
N VAL A 13 -2.26 1.35 20.24
CA VAL A 13 -3.35 2.28 20.58
C VAL A 13 -3.00 3.72 20.18
N CYS A 14 -1.75 4.16 20.35
CA CYS A 14 -1.30 5.48 19.89
C CYS A 14 -1.39 5.64 18.37
N VAL A 15 -1.07 4.59 17.61
CA VAL A 15 -1.18 4.59 16.14
C VAL A 15 -2.63 4.69 15.70
N GLU A 16 -3.54 3.96 16.34
CA GLU A 16 -4.98 4.01 16.02
C GLU A 16 -5.56 5.42 16.26
N TYR A 17 -5.25 6.06 17.40
CA TYR A 17 -5.70 7.45 17.64
C TYR A 17 -5.11 8.46 16.65
N SER A 18 -3.86 8.24 16.24
CA SER A 18 -3.23 9.09 15.21
C SER A 18 -3.90 8.92 13.85
N ALA A 19 -4.29 7.70 13.49
CA ALA A 19 -5.04 7.42 12.26
C ALA A 19 -6.41 8.12 12.26
N VAL A 20 -7.14 8.07 13.38
CA VAL A 20 -8.43 8.79 13.53
C VAL A 20 -8.23 10.30 13.36
N ALA A 21 -7.17 10.88 13.93
CA ALA A 21 -6.89 12.30 13.80
C ALA A 21 -6.56 12.72 12.36
N THR A 22 -5.84 11.88 11.60
CA THR A 22 -5.56 12.13 10.17
C THR A 22 -6.84 12.07 9.34
N VAL A 23 -7.72 11.12 9.64
CA VAL A 23 -9.01 10.98 8.97
C VAL A 23 -9.92 12.18 9.25
N MET A 24 -9.99 12.67 10.49
CA MET A 24 -10.78 13.87 10.81
C MET A 24 -10.23 15.14 10.15
N GLN A 25 -8.91 15.27 10.06
CA GLN A 25 -8.25 16.38 9.35
C GLN A 25 -8.54 16.41 7.85
N TYR A 26 -8.97 15.30 7.25
CA TYR A 26 -9.42 15.32 5.87
C TYR A 26 -10.68 16.20 5.70
N TRP A 27 -11.59 16.19 6.68
CA TRP A 27 -12.83 16.97 6.64
C TRP A 27 -12.75 18.35 7.29
N ASP A 28 -11.94 18.51 8.34
CA ASP A 28 -11.74 19.80 9.01
C ASP A 28 -10.25 20.06 9.26
N ARG A 29 -9.69 21.00 8.49
CA ARG A 29 -8.27 21.38 8.53
C ARG A 29 -7.97 22.56 9.45
N ASP A 30 -8.98 23.28 9.91
CA ASP A 30 -8.79 24.50 10.71
C ASP A 30 -8.59 24.19 12.21
N THR A 31 -9.06 23.03 12.66
CA THR A 31 -8.97 22.60 14.06
C THR A 31 -7.66 21.86 14.37
N ASN A 32 -7.06 22.15 15.54
CA ASN A 32 -5.82 21.50 15.99
C ASN A 32 -5.99 19.96 16.10
N PRO A 33 -5.11 19.15 15.49
CA PRO A 33 -5.14 17.68 15.55
C PRO A 33 -5.19 17.10 16.97
N ALA A 34 -4.59 17.80 17.95
CA ALA A 34 -4.60 17.37 19.34
C ALA A 34 -6.02 17.33 19.95
N ALA A 35 -6.93 18.19 19.48
CA ALA A 35 -8.32 18.20 19.92
C ALA A 35 -9.05 16.92 19.49
N TRP A 36 -8.80 16.43 18.27
CA TRP A 36 -9.38 15.20 17.75
C TRP A 36 -8.88 13.96 18.51
N ILE A 37 -7.58 13.92 18.84
CA ILE A 37 -6.99 12.84 19.65
C ILE A 37 -7.61 12.84 21.05
N ALA A 38 -7.67 13.99 21.71
CA ALA A 38 -8.24 14.09 23.06
C ALA A 38 -9.72 13.68 23.09
N MET A 39 -10.50 14.09 22.09
CA MET A 39 -11.89 13.68 21.93
C MET A 39 -12.01 12.16 21.76
N ALA A 40 -11.21 11.55 20.87
CA ALA A 40 -11.23 10.10 20.63
C ALA A 40 -10.88 9.30 21.89
N MET A 41 -9.90 9.75 22.68
CA MET A 41 -9.55 9.12 23.95
C MET A 41 -10.71 9.16 24.96
N VAL A 42 -11.41 10.29 25.08
CA VAL A 42 -12.57 10.43 25.98
C VAL A 42 -13.70 9.50 25.54
N VAL A 43 -14.00 9.43 24.24
CA VAL A 43 -15.04 8.55 23.70
C VAL A 43 -14.69 7.08 23.96
N CYS A 44 -13.45 6.66 23.70
CA CYS A 44 -13.01 5.30 23.98
C CYS A 44 -13.09 4.96 25.48
N PHE A 45 -12.74 5.89 26.36
CA PHE A 45 -12.87 5.69 27.81
C PHE A 45 -14.33 5.46 28.21
N LEU A 46 -15.27 6.26 27.68
CA LEU A 46 -16.69 6.11 27.96
C LEU A 46 -17.25 4.77 27.43
N LEU A 47 -16.86 4.37 26.22
CA LEU A 47 -17.26 3.09 25.64
C LEU A 47 -16.75 1.91 26.47
N ASN A 48 -15.54 1.99 27.05
CA ASN A 48 -15.01 0.93 27.92
C ASN A 48 -15.85 0.71 29.18
N VAL A 49 -16.56 1.72 29.69
CA VAL A 49 -17.42 1.59 30.88
C VAL A 49 -18.77 0.93 30.54
N VAL A 50 -19.32 1.21 29.35
CA VAL A 50 -20.67 0.79 28.95
C VAL A 50 -20.69 -0.53 28.19
N ALA A 51 -19.63 -0.86 27.44
CA ALA A 51 -19.64 -1.93 26.45
C ALA A 51 -19.50 -3.36 27.02
N VAL A 52 -19.26 -3.55 28.32
CA VAL A 52 -18.92 -4.88 28.91
C VAL A 52 -20.02 -5.93 28.66
N ARG A 53 -21.29 -5.52 28.53
CA ARG A 53 -22.42 -6.46 28.34
C ARG A 53 -22.77 -6.76 26.87
N TRP A 54 -22.40 -5.90 25.93
CA TRP A 54 -22.77 -6.01 24.51
C TRP A 54 -21.60 -6.35 23.60
N PHE A 55 -20.46 -6.69 24.20
CA PHE A 55 -19.19 -6.91 23.50
C PHE A 55 -19.26 -8.06 22.48
N GLY A 56 -19.90 -9.18 22.83
CA GLY A 56 -19.97 -10.36 21.97
C GLY A 56 -20.76 -10.16 20.66
N GLU A 57 -21.86 -9.40 20.69
CA GLU A 57 -22.61 -9.06 19.47
C GLU A 57 -21.91 -7.98 18.64
N SER A 58 -21.28 -7.02 19.33
CA SER A 58 -20.56 -5.91 18.69
C SER A 58 -19.32 -6.38 17.93
N GLU A 59 -18.60 -7.38 18.46
CA GLU A 59 -17.44 -7.98 17.77
C GLU A 59 -17.83 -8.65 16.46
N PHE A 60 -18.96 -9.37 16.42
CA PHE A 60 -19.44 -10.00 15.21
C PHE A 60 -19.79 -8.97 14.13
N ILE A 61 -20.48 -7.90 14.52
CA ILE A 61 -20.86 -6.83 13.59
C ILE A 61 -19.61 -6.12 13.06
N MET A 62 -18.68 -5.71 13.92
CA MET A 62 -17.44 -5.03 13.52
C MET A 62 -16.54 -5.91 12.64
N ALA A 63 -16.47 -7.22 12.91
CA ALA A 63 -15.77 -8.16 12.05
C ALA A 63 -16.44 -8.30 10.68
N SER A 64 -17.77 -8.36 10.64
CA SER A 64 -18.54 -8.46 9.38
C SER A 64 -18.37 -7.20 8.51
N THR A 65 -18.36 -6.02 9.11
CA THR A 65 -18.13 -4.74 8.41
C THR A 65 -16.74 -4.69 7.78
N LYS A 66 -15.70 -5.16 8.50
CA LYS A 66 -14.34 -5.24 7.94
C LYS A 66 -14.29 -6.14 6.69
N VAL A 67 -14.92 -7.31 6.74
CA VAL A 67 -14.96 -8.23 5.58
C VAL A 67 -15.70 -7.59 4.41
N LEU A 68 -16.82 -6.91 4.66
CA LEU A 68 -17.58 -6.22 3.64
C LEU A 68 -16.78 -5.07 3.01
N LEU A 69 -16.06 -4.27 3.81
CA LEU A 69 -15.20 -3.19 3.32
C LEU A 69 -14.05 -3.72 2.46
N LEU A 70 -13.42 -4.83 2.84
CA LEU A 70 -12.37 -5.45 2.04
C LEU A 70 -12.91 -5.99 0.71
N LEU A 71 -14.07 -6.66 0.73
CA LEU A 71 -14.74 -7.11 -0.50
C LEU A 71 -15.09 -5.93 -1.40
N GLY A 72 -15.66 -4.86 -0.83
CA GLY A 72 -15.99 -3.64 -1.56
C GLY A 72 -14.75 -3.00 -2.20
N LEU A 73 -13.64 -2.90 -1.47
CA LEU A 73 -12.39 -2.36 -1.99
C LEU A 73 -11.83 -3.18 -3.16
N VAL A 74 -11.86 -4.52 -3.05
CA VAL A 74 -11.44 -5.42 -4.14
C VAL A 74 -12.34 -5.26 -5.37
N LEU A 75 -13.67 -5.20 -5.17
CA LEU A 75 -14.62 -5.03 -6.26
C LEU A 75 -14.46 -3.66 -6.95
N ILE A 76 -14.33 -2.57 -6.19
CA ILE A 76 -14.10 -1.24 -6.74
C ILE A 76 -12.81 -1.23 -7.56
N THR A 77 -11.73 -1.83 -7.04
CA THR A 77 -10.46 -1.91 -7.76
C THR A 77 -10.59 -2.72 -9.07
N LEU A 78 -11.33 -3.83 -9.07
CA LEU A 78 -11.58 -4.60 -10.29
C LEU A 78 -12.44 -3.84 -11.30
N ILE A 79 -13.46 -3.12 -10.82
CA ILE A 79 -14.34 -2.30 -11.67
C ILE A 79 -13.54 -1.16 -12.29
N THR A 80 -12.75 -0.43 -11.51
CA THR A 80 -11.92 0.68 -12.02
C THR A 80 -10.81 0.18 -12.94
N MET A 81 -10.16 -0.96 -12.65
CA MET A 81 -9.18 -1.59 -13.55
C MET A 81 -9.78 -2.01 -14.89
N SER A 82 -11.07 -2.38 -14.92
CA SER A 82 -11.79 -2.83 -16.12
C SER A 82 -12.49 -1.69 -16.88
N GLY A 83 -12.25 -0.42 -16.51
CA GLY A 83 -12.79 0.75 -17.21
C GLY A 83 -14.02 1.40 -16.56
N GLY A 84 -14.36 1.07 -15.31
CA GLY A 84 -15.43 1.70 -14.54
C GLY A 84 -15.07 3.06 -13.92
N ASN A 85 -13.93 3.66 -14.29
CA ASN A 85 -13.56 5.03 -13.92
C ASN A 85 -14.39 6.04 -14.77
N PRO A 86 -14.81 7.22 -14.26
CA PRO A 86 -15.39 8.31 -15.06
C PRO A 86 -14.64 8.67 -16.37
N GLN A 87 -13.34 8.41 -16.47
CA GLN A 87 -12.58 8.57 -17.72
C GLN A 87 -12.74 7.41 -18.74
N GLY A 88 -13.38 6.31 -18.34
CA GLY A 88 -13.65 5.14 -19.17
C GLY A 88 -12.43 4.34 -19.61
N ASP A 89 -11.23 4.64 -19.10
CA ASP A 89 -9.99 3.97 -19.48
C ASP A 89 -9.71 2.73 -18.61
N ALA A 90 -9.38 1.60 -19.25
CA ALA A 90 -9.16 0.31 -18.62
C ALA A 90 -7.66 0.08 -18.36
N TYR A 91 -7.11 0.80 -17.38
CA TYR A 91 -5.68 0.80 -17.06
C TYR A 91 -5.14 -0.60 -16.71
N GLY A 92 -5.98 -1.48 -16.15
CA GLY A 92 -5.56 -2.80 -15.65
C GLY A 92 -5.08 -3.78 -16.72
N PHE A 93 -5.47 -3.56 -17.99
CA PHE A 93 -5.14 -4.46 -19.10
C PHE A 93 -4.32 -3.80 -20.21
N ARG A 94 -4.02 -2.49 -20.10
CA ARG A 94 -3.35 -1.68 -21.13
C ARG A 94 -1.98 -2.25 -21.56
N ASN A 95 -1.20 -2.77 -20.60
CA ASN A 95 0.19 -3.20 -20.84
C ASN A 95 0.39 -4.73 -20.86
N TRP A 96 -0.66 -5.54 -21.00
CA TRP A 96 -0.49 -7.01 -20.94
C TRP A 96 0.13 -7.63 -22.22
N GLY A 97 0.16 -6.88 -23.34
CA GLY A 97 0.70 -7.32 -24.63
C GLY A 97 2.14 -6.85 -24.93
N ALA A 98 2.57 -5.73 -24.33
CA ALA A 98 3.98 -5.37 -24.28
C ALA A 98 4.60 -6.14 -23.10
N GLY A 99 5.85 -6.60 -23.20
CA GLY A 99 6.47 -7.41 -22.14
C GLY A 99 6.36 -6.76 -20.75
N ALA A 100 6.54 -7.57 -19.69
CA ALA A 100 6.45 -7.13 -18.29
C ALA A 100 7.35 -5.92 -17.92
N MET A 101 8.28 -5.56 -18.81
CA MET A 101 9.03 -4.32 -18.86
C MET A 101 9.28 -4.01 -20.34
N HIS A 102 8.96 -2.79 -20.77
CA HIS A 102 9.32 -2.26 -22.09
C HIS A 102 10.75 -1.71 -22.00
N SER A 103 11.67 -2.12 -22.88
CA SER A 103 13.03 -1.59 -22.89
C SER A 103 13.07 -0.29 -23.69
N TYR A 104 12.80 0.83 -23.04
CA TYR A 104 12.95 2.15 -23.63
C TYR A 104 14.12 2.88 -22.96
N TYR A 105 15.10 3.19 -23.81
CA TYR A 105 16.45 3.74 -23.63
C TYR A 105 16.72 4.68 -22.44
N ALA A 106 17.95 4.59 -21.89
CA ALA A 106 18.87 5.74 -21.90
C ALA A 106 20.35 5.34 -21.71
N GLU A 107 21.16 5.60 -22.74
CA GLU A 107 22.58 5.89 -22.60
C GLU A 107 22.73 7.29 -21.98
N GLY A 108 22.76 7.39 -20.65
CA GLY A 108 22.98 8.65 -19.95
C GLY A 108 22.91 8.45 -18.44
N GLY A 109 24.01 8.71 -17.74
CA GLY A 109 24.13 8.46 -16.29
C GLY A 109 23.26 9.38 -15.43
N ASP A 110 23.29 9.14 -14.11
CA ASP A 110 22.60 9.77 -12.94
C ASP A 110 22.46 11.31 -12.91
N GLN A 111 22.91 12.02 -13.94
CA GLN A 111 23.12 13.45 -14.01
C GLN A 111 21.83 14.28 -14.24
N TYR A 112 20.69 13.64 -14.46
CA TYR A 112 19.40 14.31 -14.76
C TYR A 112 18.31 14.10 -13.68
N LEU A 113 18.57 13.36 -12.60
CA LEU A 113 17.58 13.13 -11.53
C LEU A 113 17.73 14.18 -10.41
N PRO A 114 16.65 14.92 -10.04
CA PRO A 114 16.67 15.90 -8.95
C PRO A 114 17.01 15.31 -7.57
N TYR A 115 16.80 14.01 -7.39
CA TYR A 115 17.13 13.29 -6.17
C TYR A 115 17.72 11.93 -6.51
N VAL A 116 18.96 11.70 -6.05
CA VAL A 116 19.63 10.40 -6.09
C VAL A 116 19.69 9.89 -4.65
N ALA A 117 19.10 8.72 -4.39
CA ALA A 117 19.16 8.13 -3.06
C ALA A 117 20.63 7.86 -2.68
N PRO A 118 21.05 8.10 -1.42
CA PRO A 118 22.47 8.09 -1.04
C PRO A 118 23.20 6.72 -1.14
N LEU A 119 22.63 5.71 -1.80
CA LEU A 119 23.21 4.36 -1.98
C LEU A 119 22.68 3.60 -3.23
N THR A 120 22.12 4.25 -4.26
CA THR A 120 21.76 3.56 -5.51
C THR A 120 23.01 3.07 -6.25
N PRO A 121 23.12 1.79 -6.69
CA PRO A 121 22.11 0.73 -6.76
C PRO A 121 22.16 -0.32 -5.61
N TYR A 122 23.04 -0.17 -4.62
CA TYR A 122 23.25 -1.19 -3.58
C TYR A 122 22.20 -1.17 -2.47
N ALA A 123 21.60 -0.02 -2.15
CA ALA A 123 20.59 0.11 -1.10
C ALA A 123 19.38 -0.83 -1.28
N PRO A 124 18.77 -0.94 -2.47
CA PRO A 124 17.69 -1.91 -2.72
C PRO A 124 18.13 -3.37 -2.57
N VAL A 125 19.37 -3.70 -2.95
CA VAL A 125 19.89 -5.07 -2.84
C VAL A 125 20.15 -5.41 -1.37
N VAL A 126 20.71 -4.47 -0.61
CA VAL A 126 20.97 -4.63 0.83
C VAL A 126 19.66 -4.71 1.61
N SER A 127 18.64 -3.91 1.28
CA SER A 127 17.33 -3.97 1.95
C SER A 127 16.58 -5.27 1.63
N LEU A 128 16.65 -5.75 0.39
CA LEU A 128 16.07 -7.03 0.01
C LEU A 128 16.76 -8.19 0.74
N LEU A 129 18.09 -8.20 0.77
CA LEU A 129 18.85 -9.22 1.51
C LEU A 129 18.54 -9.17 3.01
N CYS A 130 18.58 -7.98 3.61
CA CYS A 130 18.28 -7.80 5.03
C CYS A 130 16.84 -8.22 5.39
N GLY A 131 15.86 -7.86 4.55
CA GLY A 131 14.46 -8.23 4.72
C GLY A 131 14.24 -9.73 4.59
N CYS A 132 14.81 -10.38 3.56
CA CYS A 132 14.74 -11.82 3.39
C CYS A 132 15.40 -12.56 4.57
N THR A 133 16.57 -12.09 5.02
CA THR A 133 17.25 -12.64 6.20
C THR A 133 16.40 -12.48 7.45
N ALA A 134 15.83 -11.30 7.69
CA ALA A 134 14.94 -11.06 8.83
C ALA A 134 13.73 -12.02 8.81
N LEU A 135 13.07 -12.20 7.66
CA LEU A 135 11.92 -13.09 7.52
C LEU A 135 12.25 -14.56 7.85
N VAL A 136 13.45 -15.04 7.51
CA VAL A 136 13.89 -16.40 7.87
C VAL A 136 14.07 -16.55 9.37
N PHE A 137 14.56 -15.50 10.05
CA PHE A 137 14.86 -15.51 11.48
C PHE A 137 13.65 -15.20 12.37
N VAL A 138 12.59 -14.56 11.87
CA VAL A 138 11.33 -14.33 12.63
C VAL A 138 10.72 -15.65 13.13
N GLY A 139 10.87 -16.74 12.39
CA GLY A 139 10.32 -18.05 12.74
C GLY A 139 11.25 -18.94 13.56
N PHE A 140 12.45 -18.49 13.96
CA PHE A 140 13.49 -19.38 14.50
C PHE A 140 13.10 -20.06 15.82
N ASP A 141 12.28 -19.40 16.64
CA ASP A 141 11.82 -19.96 17.92
C ASP A 141 10.92 -21.21 17.76
N VAL A 142 10.42 -21.48 16.54
CA VAL A 142 9.66 -22.71 16.23
C VAL A 142 10.51 -23.98 16.38
N PHE A 143 11.83 -23.88 16.28
CA PHE A 143 12.71 -25.05 16.30
C PHE A 143 12.94 -25.62 17.69
N SER A 144 12.51 -24.94 18.77
CA SER A 144 12.70 -25.40 20.14
C SER A 144 11.54 -25.00 21.07
N PRO A 145 10.61 -25.91 21.46
CA PRO A 145 10.33 -27.27 20.96
C PRO A 145 9.58 -27.25 19.61
N PHE A 146 9.91 -28.20 18.73
CA PHE A 146 9.39 -28.26 17.36
C PHE A 146 7.84 -28.35 17.31
N SER A 147 7.20 -27.28 16.82
CA SER A 147 5.75 -27.21 16.64
C SER A 147 5.38 -27.09 15.16
N ILE A 148 4.66 -28.08 14.64
CA ILE A 148 4.19 -28.12 13.24
C ILE A 148 3.27 -26.93 12.94
N ARG A 149 2.41 -26.55 13.89
CA ARG A 149 1.50 -25.40 13.72
C ARG A 149 2.28 -24.09 13.59
N GLY A 150 3.29 -23.89 14.44
CA GLY A 150 4.15 -22.71 14.37
C GLY A 150 4.94 -22.66 13.06
N PHE A 151 5.52 -23.80 12.65
CA PHE A 151 6.27 -23.93 11.40
C PHE A 151 5.45 -23.56 10.16
N VAL A 152 4.22 -24.08 10.06
CA VAL A 152 3.34 -23.75 8.94
C VAL A 152 2.98 -22.26 9.01
N THR A 153 2.58 -21.72 10.16
CA THR A 153 2.19 -20.29 10.24
C THR A 153 3.35 -19.32 9.95
N SER A 154 4.58 -19.62 10.36
CA SER A 154 5.73 -18.73 10.15
C SER A 154 6.36 -18.85 8.76
N TYR A 155 6.38 -20.04 8.16
CA TYR A 155 7.07 -20.30 6.89
C TYR A 155 6.14 -20.47 5.69
N PHE A 156 4.81 -20.55 5.88
CA PHE A 156 3.84 -20.65 4.78
C PHE A 156 3.89 -19.43 3.86
N ALA A 157 4.10 -18.23 4.39
CA ALA A 157 4.20 -17.02 3.58
C ALA A 157 5.40 -17.05 2.63
N LEU A 158 6.54 -17.59 3.07
CA LEU A 158 7.75 -17.73 2.24
C LEU A 158 7.55 -18.81 1.15
N LEU A 159 6.94 -19.93 1.51
CA LEU A 159 6.57 -20.97 0.54
C LEU A 159 5.58 -20.44 -0.50
N TRP A 160 4.55 -19.72 -0.05
CA TRP A 160 3.53 -19.12 -0.90
C TRP A 160 4.12 -18.04 -1.82
N ALA A 161 5.03 -17.21 -1.33
CA ALA A 161 5.74 -16.23 -2.15
C ALA A 161 6.60 -16.91 -3.23
N ALA A 162 7.33 -17.97 -2.88
CA ALA A 162 8.10 -18.76 -3.85
C ALA A 162 7.21 -19.44 -4.89
N VAL A 163 6.05 -19.98 -4.48
CA VAL A 163 5.05 -20.56 -5.37
C VAL A 163 4.44 -19.50 -6.28
N MET A 164 4.07 -18.33 -5.76
CA MET A 164 3.52 -17.23 -6.58
C MET A 164 4.55 -16.69 -7.57
N PHE A 165 5.81 -16.56 -7.15
CA PHE A 165 6.88 -16.12 -8.04
C PHE A 165 7.18 -17.18 -9.11
N GLY A 166 7.20 -18.47 -8.74
CA GLY A 166 7.42 -19.58 -9.65
C GLY A 166 6.25 -19.81 -10.62
N VAL A 167 5.02 -19.80 -10.13
CA VAL A 167 3.79 -19.94 -10.92
C VAL A 167 3.57 -18.71 -11.80
N GLY A 168 3.80 -17.50 -11.27
CA GLY A 168 3.78 -16.27 -12.06
C GLY A 168 4.79 -16.34 -13.22
N ARG A 169 6.03 -16.78 -12.93
CA ARG A 169 7.06 -16.98 -13.96
C ARG A 169 6.68 -18.06 -14.97
N PHE A 170 6.08 -19.16 -14.52
CA PHE A 170 5.60 -20.24 -15.39
C PHE A 170 4.44 -19.78 -16.29
N LEU A 171 3.50 -18.99 -15.77
CA LEU A 171 2.38 -18.45 -16.53
C LEU A 171 2.83 -17.42 -17.57
N VAL A 172 3.81 -16.57 -17.24
CA VAL A 172 4.41 -15.62 -18.19
C VAL A 172 5.20 -16.35 -19.29
N TRP A 173 5.97 -17.38 -18.94
CA TRP A 173 6.64 -18.24 -19.91
C TRP A 173 5.65 -18.95 -20.86
N LYS A 174 4.54 -19.49 -20.32
CA LYS A 174 3.50 -20.17 -21.11
C LYS A 174 2.74 -19.22 -22.05
N ARG A 175 2.64 -17.92 -21.72
CA ARG A 175 2.03 -16.89 -22.58
C ARG A 175 2.99 -16.32 -23.65
N GLY A 176 4.20 -16.89 -23.81
CA GLY A 176 5.15 -16.45 -24.83
C GLY A 176 5.87 -15.13 -24.50
N GLY A 177 5.73 -14.63 -23.28
CA GLY A 177 6.48 -13.46 -22.81
C GLY A 177 7.96 -13.80 -22.68
N LYS A 178 8.84 -13.02 -23.34
CA LYS A 178 10.29 -13.11 -23.09
C LYS A 178 10.57 -12.54 -21.70
N MET A 179 11.08 -13.38 -20.79
CA MET A 179 11.37 -13.02 -19.40
C MET A 179 12.87 -13.16 -19.13
N GLY A 180 13.64 -12.17 -19.58
CA GLY A 180 15.03 -12.00 -19.15
C GLY A 180 15.07 -11.23 -17.83
N PHE A 181 16.09 -11.46 -16.99
CA PHE A 181 16.49 -10.43 -16.04
C PHE A 181 16.87 -9.20 -16.86
N ILE A 182 16.05 -8.17 -16.80
CA ILE A 182 16.35 -6.91 -17.48
C ILE A 182 17.38 -6.21 -16.62
N ALA A 183 18.53 -5.93 -17.21
CA ALA A 183 19.60 -5.24 -16.51
C ALA A 183 19.05 -3.90 -16.02
N ALA A 184 19.41 -3.48 -14.79
CA ALA A 184 18.87 -2.27 -14.17
C ALA A 184 19.02 -1.01 -15.04
N LYS A 185 20.01 -1.00 -15.93
CA LYS A 185 20.24 0.06 -16.92
C LYS A 185 19.19 0.15 -18.04
N ASP A 186 18.44 -0.91 -18.29
CA ASP A 186 17.46 -1.03 -19.37
C ASP A 186 16.01 -0.97 -18.83
N ALA A 187 15.83 -0.65 -17.54
CA ALA A 187 14.54 -0.52 -16.89
C ALA A 187 13.95 0.88 -17.12
N ASP A 188 12.79 0.94 -17.76
CA ASP A 188 12.06 2.17 -18.05
C ASP A 188 11.41 2.74 -16.76
N LEU A 189 11.91 3.90 -16.32
CA LEU A 189 11.46 4.62 -15.12
C LEU A 189 10.78 5.96 -15.44
N LEU A 190 10.70 6.36 -16.71
CA LEU A 190 10.34 7.73 -17.13
C LEU A 190 9.08 7.81 -17.99
N SER A 191 8.66 6.73 -18.65
CA SER A 191 7.44 6.73 -19.48
C SER A 191 6.17 7.12 -18.71
N GLY A 192 6.04 6.65 -17.46
CA GLY A 192 4.96 7.10 -16.57
C GLY A 192 5.22 8.45 -15.91
N LYS A 193 6.47 8.92 -15.92
CA LYS A 193 6.85 10.21 -15.33
C LYS A 193 6.41 11.37 -16.20
N ASP A 194 6.48 11.27 -17.52
CA ASP A 194 6.01 12.36 -18.40
C ASP A 194 4.50 12.61 -18.27
N GLU A 195 3.69 11.54 -18.17
CA GLU A 195 2.23 11.66 -17.91
C GLU A 195 1.96 12.35 -16.56
N ILE A 196 2.72 11.97 -15.52
CA ILE A 196 2.62 12.55 -14.17
C ILE A 196 3.19 13.98 -14.12
N ASP A 197 4.27 14.27 -14.83
CA ASP A 197 4.91 15.59 -14.88
C ASP A 197 4.03 16.56 -15.67
N GLU A 198 3.31 16.10 -16.70
CA GLU A 198 2.28 16.90 -17.38
C GLU A 198 1.08 17.19 -16.47
N GLU A 199 0.62 16.20 -15.70
CA GLU A 199 -0.44 16.39 -14.71
C GLU A 199 0.03 17.35 -13.60
N CYS A 200 1.21 17.16 -13.03
CA CYS A 200 1.81 18.07 -12.06
C CYS A 200 1.99 19.48 -12.61
N ARG A 201 2.46 19.65 -13.86
CA ARG A 201 2.60 20.95 -14.51
C ARG A 201 1.24 21.63 -14.67
N HIS A 202 0.19 20.87 -14.99
CA HIS A 202 -1.18 21.38 -15.04
C HIS A 202 -1.66 21.89 -13.66
N TRP A 203 -1.35 21.19 -12.57
CA TRP A 203 -1.72 21.59 -11.21
C TRP A 203 -0.84 22.72 -10.63
N GLU A 204 0.45 22.77 -10.97
CA GLU A 204 1.41 23.77 -10.49
C GLU A 204 1.29 25.12 -11.21
N GLU A 205 1.13 25.12 -12.54
CA GLU A 205 0.95 26.36 -13.32
C GLU A 205 -0.44 26.96 -13.15
N GLY A 206 -1.46 26.13 -12.93
CA GLY A 206 -2.85 26.57 -12.73
C GLY A 206 -3.16 27.10 -11.34
N GLY A 207 -2.36 26.77 -10.32
CA GLY A 207 -2.68 27.03 -8.92
C GLY A 207 -3.82 26.12 -8.43
N ILE A 208 -3.54 25.35 -7.37
CA ILE A 208 -4.40 24.26 -6.88
C ILE A 208 -5.87 24.71 -6.67
N GLU A 209 -6.09 25.93 -6.15
CA GLU A 209 -7.43 26.46 -5.87
C GLU A 209 -8.21 26.87 -7.13
N GLU A 210 -7.54 27.30 -8.19
CA GLU A 210 -8.19 27.75 -9.44
C GLU A 210 -8.59 26.55 -10.30
N VAL A 211 -7.72 25.53 -10.39
CA VAL A 211 -8.00 24.25 -11.08
C VAL A 211 -9.17 23.54 -10.40
N GLU A 212 -9.23 23.51 -9.06
CA GLU A 212 -10.33 22.87 -8.35
C GLU A 212 -11.66 23.64 -8.51
N LYS A 213 -11.64 24.99 -8.53
CA LYS A 213 -12.83 25.79 -8.84
C LYS A 213 -13.33 25.56 -10.28
N ALA A 214 -12.43 25.46 -11.25
CA ALA A 214 -12.78 25.17 -12.64
C ALA A 214 -13.40 23.77 -12.78
N ARG A 215 -12.83 22.75 -12.13
CA ARG A 215 -13.35 21.38 -12.10
C ARG A 215 -14.74 21.29 -11.44
N LEU A 216 -14.95 22.03 -10.35
CA LEU A 216 -16.25 22.13 -9.68
C LEU A 216 -17.30 22.86 -10.53
N ALA A 217 -16.88 23.88 -11.30
CA ALA A 217 -17.76 24.58 -12.23
C ALA A 217 -18.22 23.68 -13.39
N GLU A 218 -17.31 22.90 -13.98
CA GLU A 218 -17.62 21.93 -15.05
C GLU A 218 -18.61 20.85 -14.57
N MET A 219 -18.43 20.31 -13.36
CA MET A 219 -19.36 19.34 -12.77
C MET A 219 -20.74 19.92 -12.44
N SER A 220 -20.89 21.24 -12.27
CA SER A 220 -22.19 21.88 -12.03
C SER A 220 -23.01 22.09 -13.30
N THR A 221 -22.35 22.04 -14.46
CA THR A 221 -22.94 22.28 -15.78
C THR A 221 -23.33 21.00 -16.54
N SER A 222 -22.92 19.83 -16.03
CA SER A 222 -23.31 18.49 -16.49
C SER A 222 -24.42 17.89 -15.63
#